data_AF-A0A164EAD5-F1
#
_entry.id   AF-A0A164EAD5-F1
#
_cell.length_a   1.000
_cell.length_b   1.000
_cell.length_c   1.000
_cell.angle_alpha   90.00
_cell.angle_beta   90.00
_cell.angle_gamma   90.00
#
_symmetry.space_group_name_H-M   'P 1'
#
loop_
_entity.id
_entity.type
_entity.pdbx_description
1 polymer ?
#
loop_
_entity_poly.entity_id
_entity_poly.type
_entity_poly.pdbx_seq_one_letter_code
_entity_poly.pdbx_strand_id
1 'polypeptide(L)'
;MAGTSVATKVKVQEIAVFGESGSGKTVLLSSFYGGTQEPSFRTGNSYRVLADDTTQGNRLKHNYLRMRNEAEAPETTRFRAEPYSFTIKPKENTNPDAAKVAGRSFGALRLVWHDYPGEWFTEEPSTDQEASRRIDTFRKLLNSDVALVLVDGQKLIDYSGEEERYLKSLFWGIREGLEKLKEDILVNGALIARFPRIWIVALSKADLHPSLTAQDFEDLIIQKAAGDLTALHETVRAFVQVPAALSLGEDFMLLSSARFEPGKIEVTKRVGLNLLLPVATMLPLERVAQWVDKFDVPLKMLGGLANRADEFMKVLTVRIAPFVAKLIAKIPKVGPALAPLTVPVVMFAVKLGKEKVEELHAQAIADKDYLAATITQFRLDLEHGVTEDVLVKSPW
;
A
#
# COMPACT_ATOMS: atom_id res chain seq x y z
N MET A 1 -6.21 -3.50 40.43
CA MET A 1 -6.95 -2.40 39.79
C MET A 1 -7.13 -2.74 38.32
N ALA A 2 -8.34 -3.16 37.95
CA ALA A 2 -8.67 -3.45 36.56
C ALA A 2 -8.87 -2.13 35.83
N GLY A 3 -7.84 -1.71 35.09
CA GLY A 3 -7.96 -0.59 34.16
C GLY A 3 -8.92 -0.99 33.04
N THR A 4 -10.03 -0.29 32.94
CA THR A 4 -10.97 -0.36 31.81
C THR A 4 -10.18 -0.11 30.53
N SER A 5 -9.88 -1.19 29.80
CA SER A 5 -9.32 -1.12 28.45
C SER A 5 -10.36 -0.45 27.56
N VAL A 6 -10.23 0.86 27.36
CA VAL A 6 -10.91 1.54 26.25
C VAL A 6 -10.50 0.79 24.99
N ALA A 7 -11.46 0.18 24.29
CA ALA A 7 -11.18 -0.57 23.07
C ALA A 7 -10.40 0.34 22.10
N THR A 8 -9.16 -0.03 21.81
CA THR A 8 -8.30 0.74 20.91
C THR A 8 -8.99 0.81 19.54
N LYS A 9 -9.35 2.01 19.08
CA LYS A 9 -9.92 2.18 17.75
C LYS A 9 -8.83 1.82 16.72
N VAL A 10 -9.11 0.87 15.83
CA VAL A 10 -8.17 0.36 14.84
C VAL A 10 -8.57 0.87 13.46
N LYS A 11 -7.60 1.41 12.70
CA LYS A 11 -7.84 1.87 11.34
C LYS A 11 -7.43 0.81 10.31
N VAL A 12 -8.38 0.36 9.51
CA VAL A 12 -8.16 -0.68 8.49
C VAL A 12 -7.72 -0.06 7.17
N GLN A 13 -6.58 -0.53 6.67
CA GLN A 13 -6.05 -0.36 5.32
C GLN A 13 -6.06 -1.72 4.63
N GLU A 14 -6.49 -1.75 3.38
CA GLU A 14 -6.62 -2.98 2.60
C GLU A 14 -5.75 -2.86 1.34
N ILE A 15 -4.95 -3.90 1.09
CA ILE A 15 -4.09 -4.01 -0.09
C ILE A 15 -4.46 -5.28 -0.88
N ALA A 16 -4.65 -5.11 -2.17
CA ALA A 16 -4.83 -6.19 -3.13
C ALA A 16 -3.49 -6.50 -3.81
N VAL A 17 -3.14 -7.77 -3.97
CA VAL A 17 -1.91 -8.17 -4.66
C VAL A 17 -2.23 -9.14 -5.79
N PHE A 18 -2.02 -8.67 -7.00
CA PHE A 18 -2.21 -9.38 -8.26
C PHE A 18 -0.87 -9.84 -8.82
N GLY A 19 -0.88 -10.96 -9.54
CA GLY A 19 0.28 -11.46 -10.26
C GLY A 19 0.13 -12.96 -10.52
N GLU A 20 0.80 -13.45 -11.56
CA GLU A 20 0.75 -14.85 -11.96
C GLU A 20 1.26 -15.80 -10.87
N SER A 21 0.98 -17.10 -11.05
CA SER A 21 1.61 -18.14 -10.24
C SER A 21 3.14 -18.04 -10.37
N GLY A 22 3.86 -18.17 -9.26
CA GLY A 22 5.32 -18.03 -9.25
C GLY A 22 5.85 -16.59 -9.17
N SER A 23 5.01 -15.55 -9.25
CA SER A 23 5.43 -14.14 -9.16
C SER A 23 6.04 -13.73 -7.81
N GLY A 24 6.00 -14.61 -6.80
CA GLY A 24 6.67 -14.42 -5.51
C GLY A 24 5.76 -13.85 -4.41
N LYS A 25 4.42 -13.85 -4.57
CA LYS A 25 3.46 -13.33 -3.58
C LYS A 25 3.66 -13.93 -2.18
N THR A 26 3.77 -15.26 -2.07
CA THR A 26 3.97 -15.96 -0.79
C THR A 26 5.33 -15.66 -0.16
N VAL A 27 6.37 -15.53 -0.99
CA VAL A 27 7.72 -15.12 -0.57
C VAL A 27 7.67 -13.69 -0.03
N LEU A 28 7.03 -12.77 -0.75
CA LEU A 28 6.84 -11.37 -0.38
C LEU A 28 6.13 -11.23 0.97
N LEU A 29 5.00 -11.90 1.14
CA LEU A 29 4.23 -11.87 2.38
C LEU A 29 5.00 -12.49 3.57
N SER A 30 5.69 -13.61 3.34
CA SER A 30 6.51 -14.26 4.37
C SER A 30 7.68 -13.38 4.78
N SER A 31 8.37 -12.75 3.83
CA SER A 31 9.46 -11.81 4.09
C SER A 31 8.99 -10.53 4.77
N PHE A 32 7.83 -10.00 4.38
CA PHE A 32 7.21 -8.84 5.04
C PHE A 32 6.98 -9.15 6.52
N TYR A 33 6.20 -10.20 6.82
CA TYR A 33 5.87 -10.50 8.20
C TYR A 33 7.10 -10.99 8.98
N GLY A 34 7.82 -11.99 8.47
CA GLY A 34 9.00 -12.56 9.13
C GLY A 34 10.09 -11.53 9.43
N GLY A 35 10.35 -10.63 8.47
CA GLY A 35 11.30 -9.53 8.66
C GLY A 35 10.90 -8.57 9.78
N THR A 36 9.60 -8.32 10.00
CA THR A 36 9.12 -7.49 11.11
C THR A 36 9.27 -8.16 12.48
N GLN A 37 9.50 -9.48 12.52
CA GLN A 37 9.71 -10.23 13.74
C GLN A 37 11.18 -10.25 14.20
N GLU A 38 12.11 -9.79 13.37
CA GLU A 38 13.53 -9.73 13.70
C GLU A 38 13.82 -8.74 14.86
N PRO A 39 14.83 -9.02 15.71
CA PRO A 39 15.20 -8.13 16.80
C PRO A 39 15.52 -6.71 16.32
N SER A 40 16.24 -6.57 15.20
CA SER A 40 16.61 -5.28 14.61
C SER A 40 15.39 -4.43 14.24
N PHE A 41 14.34 -5.06 13.71
CA PHE A 41 13.10 -4.37 13.40
C PHE A 41 12.40 -3.89 14.67
N ARG A 42 12.28 -4.75 15.68
CA ARG A 42 11.56 -4.47 16.93
C ARG A 42 12.22 -3.36 17.76
N THR A 43 13.55 -3.29 17.74
CA THR A 43 14.30 -2.23 18.43
C THR A 43 14.26 -0.93 17.64
N GLY A 44 14.50 -0.99 16.32
CA GLY A 44 14.63 0.18 15.45
C GLY A 44 13.32 0.92 15.12
N ASN A 45 12.16 0.26 15.19
CA ASN A 45 10.89 0.86 14.79
C ASN A 45 10.04 1.35 15.98
N SER A 46 9.23 2.38 15.75
CA SER A 46 8.27 2.92 16.73
C SER A 46 6.99 2.09 16.87
N TYR A 47 6.90 0.98 16.16
CA TYR A 47 5.73 0.11 16.11
C TYR A 47 6.13 -1.36 16.02
N ARG A 48 5.14 -2.23 16.20
CA ARG A 48 5.23 -3.69 16.01
C ARG A 48 4.17 -4.13 15.02
N VAL A 49 4.48 -5.16 14.24
CA VAL A 49 3.52 -5.83 13.36
C VAL A 49 3.13 -7.16 14.00
N LEU A 50 1.83 -7.34 14.23
CA LEU A 50 1.26 -8.52 14.86
C LEU A 50 0.31 -9.17 13.86
N ALA A 51 0.45 -10.47 13.59
CA ALA A 51 -0.58 -11.19 12.85
C ALA A 51 -1.84 -11.30 13.72
N ASP A 52 -3.00 -11.01 13.14
CA ASP A 52 -4.28 -11.13 13.84
C ASP A 52 -4.69 -12.60 14.01
N ASP A 53 -4.22 -13.46 13.11
CA ASP A 53 -4.29 -14.92 13.22
C ASP A 53 -2.90 -15.49 13.54
N THR A 54 -2.76 -16.07 14.73
CA THR A 54 -1.51 -16.67 15.20
C THR A 54 -1.04 -17.85 14.34
N THR A 55 -1.96 -18.65 13.80
CA THR A 55 -1.64 -19.79 12.92
C THR A 55 -1.08 -19.28 11.60
N GLN A 56 -1.73 -18.29 10.98
CA GLN A 56 -1.21 -17.65 9.77
C GLN A 56 0.15 -16.99 10.03
N GLY A 57 0.29 -16.26 11.15
CA GLY A 57 1.55 -15.63 11.55
C GLY A 57 2.68 -16.65 11.74
N ASN A 58 2.40 -17.77 12.41
CA ASN A 58 3.38 -18.84 12.60
C ASN A 58 3.79 -19.48 11.27
N ARG A 59 2.86 -19.69 10.33
CA ARG A 59 3.14 -20.19 8.98
C ARG A 59 4.07 -19.24 8.22
N LEU A 60 3.76 -17.93 8.20
CA LEU A 60 4.58 -16.93 7.52
C LEU A 60 5.98 -16.82 8.14
N LYS A 61 6.07 -16.84 9.48
CA LYS A 61 7.35 -16.85 10.18
C LYS A 61 8.16 -18.12 9.90
N HIS A 62 7.50 -19.28 9.85
CA HIS A 62 8.14 -20.54 9.49
C HIS A 62 8.74 -20.49 8.08
N ASN A 63 7.96 -20.02 7.09
CA ASN A 63 8.45 -19.84 5.73
C ASN A 63 9.67 -18.90 5.67
N TYR A 64 9.61 -17.78 6.38
CA TYR A 64 10.74 -16.85 6.49
C TYR A 64 11.99 -17.51 7.09
N LEU A 65 11.83 -18.33 8.14
CA LEU A 65 12.95 -19.02 8.78
C LEU A 65 13.54 -20.11 7.89
N ARG A 66 12.72 -20.85 7.12
CA ARG A 66 13.21 -21.81 6.13
C ARG A 66 14.00 -21.13 5.02
N MET A 67 13.51 -20.00 4.49
CA MET A 67 14.29 -19.22 3.53
C MET A 67 15.63 -18.80 4.15
N ARG A 68 15.61 -18.22 5.35
CA ARG A 68 16.82 -17.69 6.01
C ARG A 68 17.84 -18.76 6.40
N ASN A 69 17.38 -19.89 6.94
CA ASN A 69 18.25 -20.87 7.59
C ASN A 69 18.52 -22.11 6.73
N GLU A 70 17.58 -22.46 5.84
CA GLU A 70 17.61 -23.69 5.03
C GLU A 70 17.72 -23.40 3.52
N ALA A 71 17.64 -22.13 3.11
CA ALA A 71 17.62 -21.70 1.70
C ALA A 71 16.45 -22.29 0.90
N GLU A 72 15.33 -22.56 1.57
CA GLU A 72 14.14 -23.15 0.96
C GLU A 72 13.01 -22.12 0.83
N ALA A 73 12.58 -21.87 -0.41
CA ALA A 73 11.43 -21.02 -0.70
C ALA A 73 10.11 -21.72 -0.32
N PRO A 74 9.08 -20.99 0.14
CA PRO A 74 7.76 -21.55 0.34
C PRO A 74 7.17 -22.11 -0.95
N GLU A 75 6.42 -23.21 -0.83
CA GLU A 75 5.68 -23.79 -1.95
C GLU A 75 4.66 -22.79 -2.52
N THR A 76 4.44 -22.88 -3.82
CA THR A 76 3.43 -22.09 -4.51
C THR A 76 2.04 -22.45 -4.00
N THR A 77 1.41 -21.51 -3.29
CA THR A 77 0.01 -21.67 -2.84
C THR A 77 -0.93 -21.59 -4.03
N ARG A 78 -1.51 -22.73 -4.40
CA ARG A 78 -2.61 -22.79 -5.39
C ARG A 78 -3.96 -22.72 -4.67
N PHE A 79 -4.92 -22.01 -5.26
CA PHE A 79 -6.35 -22.04 -4.89
C PHE A 79 -6.75 -21.57 -3.47
N ARG A 80 -5.86 -20.91 -2.70
CA ARG A 80 -6.21 -20.34 -1.38
C ARG A 80 -6.20 -18.82 -1.38
N ALA A 81 -7.38 -18.23 -1.51
CA ALA A 81 -7.62 -16.80 -1.31
C ALA A 81 -7.92 -16.49 0.18
N GLU A 82 -6.98 -16.80 1.07
CA GLU A 82 -7.09 -16.42 2.49
C GLU A 82 -6.51 -15.01 2.67
N PRO A 83 -7.29 -14.01 3.14
CA PRO A 83 -6.71 -12.73 3.51
C PRO A 83 -5.84 -12.88 4.77
N TYR A 84 -4.76 -12.12 4.82
CA TYR A 84 -3.88 -12.03 5.98
C TYR A 84 -4.06 -10.67 6.64
N SER A 85 -4.37 -10.65 7.93
CA SER A 85 -4.56 -9.41 8.68
C SER A 85 -3.42 -9.19 9.66
N PHE A 86 -2.87 -7.97 9.65
CA PHE A 86 -1.79 -7.57 10.54
C PHE A 86 -2.16 -6.30 11.28
N THR A 87 -2.14 -6.33 12.61
CA THR A 87 -2.22 -5.13 13.43
C THR A 87 -0.82 -4.50 13.58
N ILE A 88 -0.67 -3.30 13.06
CA ILE A 88 0.46 -2.41 13.27
C ILE A 88 0.18 -1.61 14.53
N LYS A 89 0.79 -2.05 15.63
CA LYS A 89 0.61 -1.47 16.95
C LYS A 89 1.80 -0.55 17.26
N PRO A 90 1.62 0.78 17.34
CA PRO A 90 2.63 1.68 17.89
C PRO A 90 3.11 1.19 19.27
N LYS A 91 4.35 1.49 19.62
CA LYS A 91 4.84 1.36 21.00
C LYS A 91 3.92 2.18 21.92
N GLU A 92 3.82 1.78 23.18
CA GLU A 92 2.90 2.43 24.11
C GLU A 92 3.27 3.90 24.31
N ASN A 93 2.31 4.79 24.02
CA ASN A 93 2.44 6.21 24.29
C ASN A 93 2.49 6.42 25.80
N THR A 94 3.62 6.86 26.33
CA THR A 94 3.73 7.21 27.76
C THR A 94 3.39 8.68 28.03
N ASN A 95 3.15 9.47 26.99
CA ASN A 95 2.71 10.86 27.09
C ASN A 95 1.17 10.93 27.18
N PRO A 96 0.59 11.50 28.26
CA PRO A 96 -0.86 11.56 28.46
C PRO A 96 -1.63 12.29 27.36
N ASP A 97 -1.05 13.36 26.80
CA ASP A 97 -1.69 14.12 25.72
C ASP A 97 -1.69 13.32 24.41
N ALA A 98 -0.58 12.64 24.11
CA ALA A 98 -0.49 11.73 22.96
C ALA A 98 -1.46 10.54 23.09
N ALA A 99 -1.60 9.98 24.29
CA ALA A 99 -2.57 8.92 24.57
C ALA A 99 -4.02 9.40 24.36
N LYS A 100 -4.33 10.63 24.77
CA LYS A 100 -5.65 11.25 24.57
C LYS A 100 -5.96 11.50 23.10
N VAL A 101 -4.97 11.91 22.31
CA VAL A 101 -5.12 12.09 20.85
C VAL A 101 -5.36 10.74 20.18
N ALA A 102 -4.53 9.73 20.46
CA ALA A 102 -4.70 8.37 19.92
C ALA A 102 -6.06 7.75 20.30
N GLY A 103 -6.53 7.98 21.53
CA GLY A 103 -7.85 7.54 21.97
C GLY A 103 -9.02 8.22 21.24
N ARG A 104 -8.82 9.42 20.68
CA ARG A 104 -9.84 10.18 19.93
C ARG A 104 -9.76 9.95 18.42
N SER A 105 -8.59 9.61 17.88
CA SER A 105 -8.38 9.26 16.47
C SER A 105 -8.42 7.75 16.27
N PHE A 106 -7.27 7.08 16.30
CA PHE A 106 -7.08 5.64 16.31
C PHE A 106 -5.77 5.32 17.05
N GLY A 107 -5.66 4.14 17.65
CA GLY A 107 -4.46 3.73 18.40
C GLY A 107 -3.64 2.63 17.73
N ALA A 108 -4.12 2.07 16.62
CA ALA A 108 -3.40 1.09 15.81
C ALA A 108 -3.90 1.12 14.35
N LEU A 109 -3.06 0.67 13.43
CA LEU A 109 -3.46 0.38 12.06
C LEU A 109 -3.65 -1.12 11.89
N ARG A 110 -4.52 -1.54 10.98
CA ARG A 110 -4.64 -2.91 10.52
C ARG A 110 -4.42 -2.93 9.02
N LEU A 111 -3.43 -3.67 8.56
CA LEU A 111 -3.25 -3.98 7.15
C LEU A 111 -3.94 -5.32 6.87
N VAL A 112 -4.90 -5.34 5.96
CA VAL A 112 -5.46 -6.57 5.41
C VAL A 112 -4.85 -6.78 4.02
N TRP A 113 -4.10 -7.86 3.89
CA TRP A 113 -3.45 -8.29 2.66
C TRP A 113 -4.33 -9.31 1.98
N HIS A 114 -4.85 -8.95 0.82
CA HIS A 114 -5.63 -9.83 -0.02
C HIS A 114 -4.72 -10.38 -1.12
N ASP A 115 -4.33 -11.64 -0.95
CA ASP A 115 -3.60 -12.40 -1.97
C ASP A 115 -4.58 -12.95 -3.00
N TYR A 116 -4.38 -12.56 -4.26
CA TYR A 116 -5.19 -13.04 -5.36
C TYR A 116 -4.50 -14.22 -6.08
N PRO A 117 -5.14 -15.40 -6.20
CA PRO A 117 -4.56 -16.52 -6.93
C PRO A 117 -4.42 -16.20 -8.42
N GLY A 118 -3.19 -16.23 -8.95
CA GLY A 118 -2.92 -15.86 -10.34
C GLY A 118 -3.61 -16.79 -11.36
N GLU A 119 -3.85 -18.03 -10.97
CA GLU A 119 -4.50 -19.06 -11.77
C GLU A 119 -5.96 -18.73 -12.10
N TRP A 120 -6.61 -17.86 -11.33
CA TRP A 120 -8.00 -17.47 -11.58
C TRP A 120 -8.17 -16.62 -12.86
N PHE A 121 -7.08 -16.06 -13.39
CA PHE A 121 -7.07 -15.37 -14.68
C PHE A 121 -6.85 -16.32 -15.87
N THR A 122 -6.30 -17.50 -15.62
CA THR A 122 -5.90 -18.44 -16.67
C THR A 122 -6.74 -19.72 -16.71
N GLU A 123 -7.44 -20.04 -15.63
CA GLU A 123 -8.18 -21.29 -15.46
C GLU A 123 -9.64 -21.03 -15.07
N GLU A 124 -10.58 -21.80 -15.62
CA GLU A 124 -11.98 -21.78 -15.20
C GLU A 124 -12.15 -22.43 -13.82
N PRO A 125 -13.13 -21.99 -13.00
CA PRO A 125 -13.42 -22.65 -11.75
C PRO A 125 -13.88 -24.09 -12.01
N SER A 126 -13.28 -25.05 -11.29
CA SER A 126 -13.62 -26.47 -11.45
C SER A 126 -14.94 -26.83 -10.74
N THR A 127 -15.47 -25.94 -9.89
CA THR A 127 -16.72 -26.14 -9.14
C THR A 127 -17.48 -24.82 -8.90
N ASP A 128 -18.80 -24.89 -8.72
CA ASP A 128 -19.63 -23.72 -8.37
C ASP A 128 -19.24 -23.08 -7.02
N GLN A 129 -18.75 -23.90 -6.08
CA GLN A 129 -18.24 -23.40 -4.80
C GLN A 129 -16.97 -22.59 -5.00
N GLU A 130 -16.08 -23.04 -5.90
CA GLU A 130 -14.91 -22.27 -6.28
C GLU A 130 -15.33 -20.97 -6.96
N ALA A 131 -16.24 -21.01 -7.93
CA ALA A 131 -16.76 -19.82 -8.61
C ALA A 131 -17.31 -18.78 -7.62
N SER A 132 -18.12 -19.22 -6.66
CA SER A 132 -18.68 -18.35 -5.61
C SER A 132 -17.58 -17.73 -4.72
N ARG A 133 -16.58 -18.54 -4.32
CA ARG A 133 -15.42 -18.04 -3.55
C ARG A 133 -14.59 -17.03 -4.36
N ARG A 134 -14.45 -17.24 -5.67
CA ARG A 134 -13.77 -16.29 -6.56
C ARG A 134 -14.47 -14.94 -6.53
N ILE A 135 -15.79 -14.91 -6.73
CA ILE A 135 -16.60 -13.69 -6.68
C ILE A 135 -16.47 -12.99 -5.33
N ASP A 136 -16.59 -13.72 -4.21
CA ASP A 136 -16.48 -13.13 -2.87
C ASP A 136 -15.10 -12.55 -2.58
N THR A 137 -14.05 -13.26 -2.97
CA THR A 137 -12.67 -12.76 -2.86
C THR A 137 -12.45 -11.53 -3.72
N PHE A 138 -12.95 -11.53 -4.95
CA PHE A 138 -12.90 -10.34 -5.81
C PHE A 138 -13.60 -9.16 -5.16
N ARG A 139 -14.86 -9.31 -4.71
CA ARG A 139 -15.57 -8.23 -4.01
C ARG A 139 -14.81 -7.69 -2.81
N LYS A 140 -14.09 -8.54 -2.08
CA LYS A 140 -13.20 -8.10 -0.98
C LYS A 140 -11.98 -7.34 -1.49
N LEU A 141 -11.32 -7.81 -2.53
CA LEU A 141 -10.22 -7.10 -3.19
C LEU A 141 -10.65 -5.72 -3.68
N LEU A 142 -11.90 -5.59 -4.16
CA LEU A 142 -12.43 -4.31 -4.58
C LEU A 142 -12.63 -3.33 -3.42
N ASN A 143 -12.60 -3.74 -2.16
CA ASN A 143 -12.62 -2.78 -1.05
C ASN A 143 -11.23 -2.22 -0.72
N SER A 144 -10.18 -2.73 -1.37
CA SER A 144 -8.80 -2.26 -1.18
C SER A 144 -8.62 -0.82 -1.63
N ASP A 145 -7.73 -0.10 -0.95
CA ASP A 145 -7.35 1.26 -1.35
C ASP A 145 -6.25 1.24 -2.41
N VAL A 146 -5.35 0.26 -2.27
CA VAL A 146 -4.17 0.07 -3.09
C VAL A 146 -4.18 -1.35 -3.68
N ALA A 147 -3.82 -1.46 -4.94
CA ALA A 147 -3.55 -2.71 -5.63
C ALA A 147 -2.09 -2.73 -6.09
N LEU A 148 -1.41 -3.86 -5.91
CA LEU A 148 -0.10 -4.14 -6.50
C LEU A 148 -0.28 -5.10 -7.67
N VAL A 149 0.21 -4.73 -8.84
CA VAL A 149 0.31 -5.64 -9.99
C VAL A 149 1.74 -6.10 -10.10
N LEU A 150 2.01 -7.34 -9.68
CA LEU A 150 3.36 -7.90 -9.71
C LEU A 150 3.74 -8.35 -11.12
N VAL A 151 4.73 -7.68 -11.69
CA VAL A 151 5.49 -8.12 -12.87
C VAL A 151 6.65 -8.99 -12.37
N ASP A 152 6.73 -10.22 -12.84
CA ASP A 152 7.75 -11.18 -12.39
C ASP A 152 9.09 -10.90 -13.06
N GLY A 153 10.10 -10.48 -12.27
CA GLY A 153 11.45 -10.22 -12.77
C GLY A 153 12.11 -11.44 -13.41
N GLN A 154 11.81 -12.67 -12.97
CA GLN A 154 12.34 -13.86 -13.64
C GLN A 154 11.72 -14.02 -15.03
N LYS A 155 10.42 -13.74 -15.19
CA LYS A 155 9.75 -13.79 -16.49
C LYS A 155 10.30 -12.75 -17.47
N LEU A 156 10.68 -11.56 -16.99
CA LEU A 156 11.35 -10.57 -17.85
C LEU A 156 12.69 -11.10 -18.39
N ILE A 157 13.43 -11.90 -17.61
CA ILE A 157 14.66 -12.56 -18.09
C ILE A 157 14.32 -13.67 -19.08
N ASP A 158 13.34 -14.51 -18.75
CA ASP A 158 12.93 -15.64 -19.59
C ASP A 158 12.41 -15.18 -20.96
N TYR A 159 11.81 -13.99 -21.03
CA TYR A 159 11.30 -13.34 -22.23
C TYR A 159 12.23 -12.22 -22.73
N SER A 160 13.52 -12.27 -22.43
CA SER A 160 14.46 -11.25 -22.90
C SER A 160 14.43 -11.11 -24.43
N GLY A 161 14.21 -9.89 -24.92
CA GLY A 161 14.01 -9.58 -26.34
C GLY A 161 12.56 -9.74 -26.85
N GLU A 162 11.67 -10.32 -26.05
CA GLU A 162 10.24 -10.48 -26.32
C GLU A 162 9.38 -10.08 -25.10
N GLU A 163 9.85 -9.12 -24.29
CA GLU A 163 9.23 -8.75 -23.01
C GLU A 163 7.75 -8.37 -23.17
N GLU A 164 7.40 -7.74 -24.31
CA GLU A 164 6.03 -7.39 -24.66
C GLU A 164 5.07 -8.58 -24.69
N ARG A 165 5.54 -9.80 -25.03
CA ARG A 165 4.67 -11.00 -25.03
C ARG A 165 4.24 -11.36 -23.62
N TYR A 166 5.19 -11.33 -22.68
CA TYR A 166 4.91 -11.60 -21.28
C TYR A 166 4.01 -10.51 -20.69
N LEU A 167 4.38 -9.25 -20.86
CA LEU A 167 3.62 -8.13 -20.30
C LEU A 167 2.19 -8.07 -20.85
N LYS A 168 2.01 -8.31 -22.14
CA LYS A 168 0.68 -8.43 -22.75
C LYS A 168 -0.14 -9.55 -22.13
N SER A 169 0.45 -10.73 -21.96
CA SER A 169 -0.22 -11.88 -21.31
C SER A 169 -0.69 -11.52 -19.90
N LEU A 170 0.18 -10.88 -19.10
CA LEU A 170 -0.11 -10.46 -17.74
C LEU A 170 -1.28 -9.48 -17.68
N PHE A 171 -1.20 -8.35 -18.40
CA PHE A 171 -2.23 -7.31 -18.35
C PHE A 171 -3.54 -7.79 -18.97
N TRP A 172 -3.47 -8.55 -20.06
CA TRP A 172 -4.64 -9.13 -20.69
C TRP A 172 -5.34 -10.12 -19.75
N GLY A 173 -4.60 -10.99 -19.06
CA GLY A 173 -5.19 -11.93 -18.10
C GLY A 173 -5.94 -11.22 -16.96
N ILE A 174 -5.32 -10.18 -16.37
CA ILE A 174 -5.97 -9.37 -15.32
C ILE A 174 -7.25 -8.72 -15.85
N ARG A 175 -7.16 -8.09 -17.03
CA ARG A 175 -8.30 -7.46 -17.69
C ARG A 175 -9.43 -8.46 -17.95
N GLU A 176 -9.12 -9.61 -18.54
CA GLU A 176 -10.12 -10.62 -18.88
C GLU A 176 -10.84 -11.13 -17.62
N GLY A 177 -10.11 -11.41 -16.54
CA GLY A 177 -10.75 -11.83 -15.29
C GLY A 177 -11.63 -10.76 -14.65
N LEU A 178 -11.25 -9.48 -14.75
CA LEU A 178 -12.12 -8.38 -14.33
C LEU A 178 -13.38 -8.31 -15.20
N GLU A 179 -13.25 -8.36 -16.53
CA GLU A 179 -14.38 -8.32 -17.46
C GLU A 179 -15.37 -9.47 -17.23
N LYS A 180 -14.87 -10.71 -17.06
CA LYS A 180 -15.69 -11.91 -16.78
C LYS A 180 -16.55 -11.76 -15.53
N LEU A 181 -16.05 -11.06 -14.51
CA LEU A 181 -16.73 -10.92 -13.23
C LEU A 181 -17.51 -9.62 -13.11
N LYS A 182 -17.55 -8.81 -14.17
CA LYS A 182 -18.15 -7.48 -14.13
C LYS A 182 -19.60 -7.50 -13.69
N GLU A 183 -20.40 -8.43 -14.22
CA GLU A 183 -21.83 -8.54 -13.89
C GLU A 183 -22.05 -8.99 -12.45
N ASP A 184 -21.20 -9.89 -11.94
CA ASP A 184 -21.25 -10.36 -10.55
C ASP A 184 -20.78 -9.30 -9.55
N ILE A 185 -19.85 -8.44 -9.97
CA ILE A 185 -19.27 -7.37 -9.18
C ILE A 185 -20.22 -6.17 -9.12
N LEU A 186 -20.75 -5.74 -10.27
CA LEU A 186 -21.63 -4.58 -10.40
C LEU A 186 -23.08 -5.00 -10.12
N VAL A 187 -23.43 -5.07 -8.84
CA VAL A 187 -24.80 -5.38 -8.41
C VAL A 187 -25.77 -4.38 -9.05
N ASN A 188 -26.68 -4.89 -9.90
CA ASN A 188 -27.61 -4.09 -10.70
C ASN A 188 -26.93 -3.07 -11.63
N GLY A 189 -25.71 -3.32 -12.08
CA GLY A 189 -24.92 -2.42 -12.92
C GLY A 189 -24.41 -1.16 -12.21
N ALA A 190 -24.58 -1.08 -10.88
CA ALA A 190 -24.13 0.08 -10.12
C ALA A 190 -22.60 0.10 -10.01
N LEU A 191 -22.00 1.20 -10.47
CA LEU A 191 -20.57 1.46 -10.30
C LEU A 191 -20.21 1.52 -8.81
N ILE A 192 -18.97 1.17 -8.49
CA ILE A 192 -18.51 0.95 -7.13
C ILE A 192 -17.87 2.21 -6.55
N ALA A 193 -18.34 2.61 -5.36
CA ALA A 193 -17.82 3.77 -4.62
C ALA A 193 -16.49 3.46 -3.89
N ARG A 194 -16.25 2.19 -3.54
CA ARG A 194 -15.03 1.68 -2.92
C ARG A 194 -14.44 0.64 -3.86
N PHE A 195 -13.39 1.05 -4.56
CA PHE A 195 -12.63 0.26 -5.52
C PHE A 195 -11.15 0.64 -5.32
N PRO A 196 -10.16 -0.24 -5.57
CA PRO A 196 -8.76 0.15 -5.55
C PRO A 196 -8.55 1.25 -6.56
N ARG A 197 -8.32 2.46 -6.05
CA ARG A 197 -8.14 3.64 -6.89
C ARG A 197 -6.67 3.86 -7.22
N ILE A 198 -5.77 3.10 -6.61
CA ILE A 198 -4.33 3.26 -6.74
C ILE A 198 -3.76 1.89 -7.10
N TRP A 199 -3.33 1.74 -8.34
CA TRP A 199 -2.76 0.52 -8.87
C TRP A 199 -1.29 0.76 -9.18
N ILE A 200 -0.43 0.19 -8.34
CA ILE A 200 1.03 0.28 -8.47
C ILE A 200 1.50 -0.93 -9.28
N VAL A 201 2.18 -0.70 -10.39
CA VAL A 201 2.85 -1.77 -11.14
C VAL A 201 4.19 -2.02 -10.46
N ALA A 202 4.41 -3.23 -9.96
CA ALA A 202 5.58 -3.54 -9.15
C ALA A 202 6.42 -4.67 -9.75
N LEU A 203 7.71 -4.43 -9.95
CA LEU A 203 8.66 -5.47 -10.34
C LEU A 203 8.97 -6.35 -9.14
N SER A 204 8.50 -7.59 -9.13
CA SER A 204 8.92 -8.58 -8.14
C SER A 204 10.27 -9.20 -8.53
N LYS A 205 11.00 -9.74 -7.54
CA LYS A 205 12.35 -10.29 -7.75
C LYS A 205 13.30 -9.26 -8.37
N ALA A 206 13.17 -7.99 -7.97
CA ALA A 206 13.97 -6.89 -8.52
C ALA A 206 15.49 -7.07 -8.33
N ASP A 207 15.92 -7.93 -7.41
CA ASP A 207 17.34 -8.30 -7.24
C ASP A 207 17.94 -9.01 -8.46
N LEU A 208 17.11 -9.59 -9.33
CA LEU A 208 17.51 -10.16 -10.62
C LEU A 208 17.83 -9.08 -11.67
N HIS A 209 17.40 -7.84 -11.42
CA HIS A 209 17.60 -6.68 -12.30
C HIS A 209 18.32 -5.55 -11.54
N PRO A 210 19.55 -5.77 -11.05
CA PRO A 210 20.20 -4.85 -10.12
C PRO A 210 20.56 -3.48 -10.71
N SER A 211 20.49 -3.32 -12.03
CA SER A 211 20.71 -2.06 -12.73
C SER A 211 19.42 -1.29 -13.04
N LEU A 212 18.23 -1.91 -12.89
CA LEU A 212 16.98 -1.23 -13.14
C LEU A 212 16.58 -0.41 -11.92
N THR A 213 16.37 0.88 -12.13
CA THR A 213 15.64 1.75 -11.23
C THR A 213 14.13 1.60 -11.43
N ALA A 214 13.32 2.16 -10.53
CA ALA A 214 11.87 2.24 -10.70
C ALA A 214 11.49 3.05 -11.95
N GLN A 215 12.28 4.06 -12.31
CA GLN A 215 12.11 4.83 -13.54
C GLN A 215 12.43 4.00 -14.78
N ASP A 216 13.55 3.26 -14.78
CA ASP A 216 13.87 2.36 -15.90
C ASP A 216 12.79 1.28 -16.07
N PHE A 217 12.22 0.81 -14.96
CA PHE A 217 11.11 -0.14 -14.99
C PHE A 217 9.81 0.47 -15.54
N GLU A 218 9.46 1.70 -15.14
CA GLU A 218 8.37 2.47 -15.77
C GLU A 218 8.60 2.57 -17.28
N ASP A 219 9.77 3.04 -17.70
CA ASP A 219 10.12 3.23 -19.11
C ASP A 219 9.99 1.93 -19.90
N LEU A 220 10.42 0.79 -19.32
CA LEU A 220 10.25 -0.53 -19.91
C LEU A 220 8.76 -0.88 -20.10
N ILE A 221 7.93 -0.68 -19.08
CA ILE A 221 6.49 -0.98 -19.16
C ILE A 221 5.81 -0.09 -20.19
N ILE A 222 6.12 1.20 -20.21
CA ILE A 222 5.57 2.15 -21.18
C ILE A 222 6.02 1.79 -22.60
N GLN A 223 7.31 1.52 -22.81
CA GLN A 223 7.84 1.17 -24.12
C GLN A 223 7.23 -0.13 -24.67
N LYS A 224 7.05 -1.14 -23.82
CA LYS A 224 6.69 -2.50 -24.26
C LYS A 224 5.20 -2.81 -24.17
N ALA A 225 4.46 -2.14 -23.30
CA ALA A 225 3.09 -2.54 -22.94
C ALA A 225 2.13 -1.38 -22.62
N ALA A 226 2.43 -0.13 -23.00
CA ALA A 226 1.53 1.01 -22.75
C ALA A 226 0.10 0.80 -23.26
N GLY A 227 -0.06 0.15 -24.42
CA GLY A 227 -1.38 -0.16 -24.99
C GLY A 227 -2.19 -1.13 -24.11
N ASP A 228 -1.55 -2.19 -23.62
CA ASP A 228 -2.18 -3.19 -22.75
C ASP A 228 -2.49 -2.60 -21.36
N LEU A 229 -1.60 -1.76 -20.82
CA LEU A 229 -1.81 -1.02 -19.58
C LEU A 229 -2.97 -0.03 -19.70
N THR A 230 -3.08 0.68 -20.83
CA THR A 230 -4.21 1.56 -21.13
C THR A 230 -5.52 0.77 -21.22
N ALA A 231 -5.50 -0.40 -21.86
CA ALA A 231 -6.69 -1.25 -21.93
C ALA A 231 -7.14 -1.75 -20.55
N LEU A 232 -6.19 -2.08 -19.67
CA LEU A 232 -6.49 -2.41 -18.28
C LEU A 232 -7.04 -1.19 -17.52
N HIS A 233 -6.46 -0.01 -17.70
CA HIS A 233 -6.98 1.25 -17.14
C HIS A 233 -8.45 1.46 -17.51
N GLU A 234 -8.80 1.38 -18.80
CA GLU A 234 -10.18 1.56 -19.27
C GLU A 234 -11.13 0.49 -18.75
N THR A 235 -10.64 -0.74 -18.60
CA THR A 235 -11.42 -1.81 -17.98
C THR A 235 -11.76 -1.46 -16.54
N VAL A 236 -10.76 -1.11 -15.73
CA VAL A 236 -10.93 -0.71 -14.31
C VAL A 236 -11.80 0.54 -14.19
N ARG A 237 -11.63 1.51 -15.08
CA ARG A 237 -12.45 2.73 -15.17
C ARG A 237 -13.94 2.42 -15.25
N ALA A 238 -14.32 1.35 -15.93
CA ALA A 238 -15.71 0.93 -16.08
C ALA A 238 -16.34 0.34 -14.79
N PHE A 239 -15.58 0.17 -13.71
CA PHE A 239 -16.08 -0.30 -12.41
C PHE A 239 -16.30 0.82 -11.40
N VAL A 240 -15.69 1.99 -11.59
CA VAL A 240 -15.57 3.02 -10.54
C VAL A 240 -16.53 4.18 -10.73
N GLN A 241 -17.12 4.67 -9.63
CA GLN A 241 -18.05 5.82 -9.67
C GLN A 241 -17.36 7.14 -10.05
N VAL A 242 -16.06 7.27 -9.73
CA VAL A 242 -15.30 8.51 -9.95
C VAL A 242 -14.03 8.18 -10.75
N PRO A 243 -14.14 8.03 -12.08
CA PRO A 243 -13.00 7.75 -12.96
C PRO A 243 -11.83 8.73 -12.85
N ALA A 244 -12.11 10.01 -12.56
CA ALA A 244 -11.06 11.03 -12.40
C ALA A 244 -10.20 10.82 -11.15
N ALA A 245 -10.65 9.96 -10.23
CA ALA A 245 -9.92 9.56 -9.03
C ALA A 245 -9.46 8.10 -9.14
N LEU A 246 -8.83 7.75 -10.26
CA LEU A 246 -8.19 6.46 -10.52
C LEU A 246 -6.75 6.73 -10.95
N SER A 247 -5.79 6.13 -10.25
CA SER A 247 -4.39 6.01 -10.63
C SER A 247 -4.14 4.55 -11.00
N LEU A 248 -3.84 4.30 -12.27
CA LEU A 248 -3.33 3.01 -12.76
C LEU A 248 -2.36 3.29 -13.90
N GLY A 249 -1.16 2.74 -13.79
CA GLY A 249 -0.08 2.98 -14.74
C GLY A 249 0.68 4.28 -14.50
N GLU A 250 0.59 4.82 -13.29
CA GLU A 250 1.23 6.07 -12.90
C GLU A 250 2.17 5.92 -11.69
N ASP A 251 2.14 4.76 -11.04
CA ASP A 251 2.94 4.43 -9.86
C ASP A 251 3.69 3.13 -10.12
N PHE A 252 5.02 3.15 -9.95
CA PHE A 252 5.90 2.00 -10.22
C PHE A 252 6.79 1.72 -9.02
N MET A 253 7.02 0.44 -8.71
CA MET A 253 7.81 0.08 -7.52
C MET A 253 8.69 -1.14 -7.76
N LEU A 254 9.90 -1.14 -7.21
CA LEU A 254 10.77 -2.31 -7.19
C LEU A 254 10.59 -3.08 -5.89
N LEU A 255 10.37 -4.39 -5.99
CA LEU A 255 10.20 -5.29 -4.86
C LEU A 255 11.12 -6.51 -4.96
N SER A 256 11.97 -6.70 -3.96
CA SER A 256 12.68 -7.94 -3.72
C SER A 256 12.60 -8.34 -2.25
N SER A 257 12.12 -9.57 -2.03
CA SER A 257 11.84 -10.14 -0.72
C SER A 257 13.07 -10.72 -0.02
N ALA A 258 14.09 -11.04 -0.79
CA ALA A 258 15.37 -11.60 -0.41
C ALA A 258 16.25 -11.67 -1.67
N ARG A 259 17.57 -11.74 -1.51
CA ARG A 259 18.47 -12.11 -2.62
C ARG A 259 18.65 -13.62 -2.67
N PHE A 260 18.42 -14.21 -3.85
CA PHE A 260 18.52 -15.66 -4.05
C PHE A 260 19.89 -16.02 -4.67
N GLU A 261 20.60 -16.92 -4.01
CA GLU A 261 21.87 -17.49 -4.46
C GLU A 261 21.82 -19.03 -4.36
N PRO A 262 22.63 -19.76 -5.15
CA PRO A 262 22.69 -21.22 -5.01
C PRO A 262 23.00 -21.64 -3.56
N GLY A 263 22.06 -22.35 -2.93
CA GLY A 263 22.19 -22.82 -1.55
C GLY A 263 22.05 -21.75 -0.46
N LYS A 264 21.65 -20.51 -0.80
CA LYS A 264 21.49 -19.42 0.18
C LYS A 264 20.39 -18.44 -0.24
N ILE A 265 19.52 -18.07 0.69
CA ILE A 265 18.56 -16.98 0.51
C ILE A 265 18.84 -15.90 1.55
N GLU A 266 19.37 -14.75 1.10
CA GLU A 266 19.70 -13.63 1.95
C GLU A 266 18.48 -12.73 2.21
N VAL A 267 17.65 -13.13 3.17
CA VAL A 267 16.41 -12.42 3.55
C VAL A 267 16.64 -11.02 4.14
N THR A 268 17.89 -10.65 4.45
CA THR A 268 18.25 -9.31 4.92
C THR A 268 18.48 -8.34 3.77
N LYS A 269 18.89 -8.83 2.58
CA LYS A 269 19.03 -8.02 1.36
C LYS A 269 17.70 -7.99 0.63
N ARG A 270 17.05 -6.83 0.67
CA ARG A 270 15.69 -6.61 0.19
C ARG A 270 15.60 -5.27 -0.51
N VAL A 271 14.69 -5.16 -1.47
CA VAL A 271 14.39 -3.92 -2.19
C VAL A 271 12.91 -3.61 -1.99
N GLY A 272 12.59 -2.39 -1.58
CA GLY A 272 11.22 -1.86 -1.48
C GLY A 272 10.26 -2.53 -0.49
N LEU A 273 10.63 -3.63 0.19
CA LEU A 273 9.74 -4.34 1.12
C LEU A 273 9.25 -3.45 2.28
N ASN A 274 10.09 -2.52 2.74
CA ASN A 274 9.76 -1.54 3.76
C ASN A 274 8.72 -0.50 3.29
N LEU A 275 8.52 -0.35 1.97
CA LEU A 275 7.55 0.58 1.40
C LEU A 275 6.12 0.04 1.42
N LEU A 276 5.89 -1.26 1.64
CA LEU A 276 4.53 -1.85 1.63
C LEU A 276 3.55 -1.16 2.60
N LEU A 277 4.00 -0.84 3.82
CA LEU A 277 3.19 -0.11 4.79
C LEU A 277 3.04 1.38 4.43
N PRO A 278 4.13 2.11 4.11
CA PRO A 278 4.07 3.47 3.56
C PRO A 278 3.10 3.62 2.39
N VAL A 279 3.18 2.79 1.35
CA VAL A 279 2.29 2.90 0.18
C VAL A 279 0.85 2.54 0.53
N ALA A 280 0.60 1.56 1.39
CA ALA A 280 -0.76 1.22 1.81
C ALA A 280 -1.40 2.28 2.73
N THR A 281 -0.61 3.18 3.31
CA THR A 281 -1.08 4.15 4.31
C THR A 281 -1.01 5.59 3.81
N MET A 282 0.17 6.06 3.40
CA MET A 282 0.44 7.45 3.09
C MET A 282 0.12 7.81 1.64
N LEU A 283 0.41 6.93 0.67
CA LEU A 283 0.10 7.20 -0.74
C LEU A 283 -1.40 7.50 -0.99
N PRO A 284 -2.37 6.77 -0.38
CA PRO A 284 -3.77 7.13 -0.46
C PRO A 284 -4.11 8.55 0.05
N LEU A 285 -3.36 9.05 1.03
CA LEU A 285 -3.54 10.40 1.55
C LEU A 285 -3.05 11.45 0.56
N GLU A 286 -1.90 11.19 -0.06
CA GLU A 286 -1.34 12.04 -1.11
C GLU A 286 -2.28 12.09 -2.32
N ARG A 287 -2.84 10.95 -2.71
CA ARG A 287 -3.79 10.84 -3.83
C ARG A 287 -5.09 11.59 -3.58
N VAL A 288 -5.66 11.48 -2.38
CA VAL A 288 -6.85 12.29 -2.01
C VAL A 288 -6.54 13.77 -2.12
N ALA A 289 -5.38 14.22 -1.64
CA ALA A 289 -4.97 15.61 -1.76
C ALA A 289 -4.84 16.05 -3.24
N GLN A 290 -4.16 15.26 -4.06
CA GLN A 290 -3.98 15.54 -5.49
C GLN A 290 -5.30 15.57 -6.26
N TRP A 291 -6.20 14.61 -6.04
CA TRP A 291 -7.51 14.58 -6.72
C TRP A 291 -8.41 15.76 -6.35
N VAL A 292 -8.36 16.22 -5.11
CA VAL A 292 -9.09 17.43 -4.69
C VAL A 292 -8.47 18.68 -5.30
N ASP A 293 -7.13 18.80 -5.32
CA ASP A 293 -6.42 20.03 -5.72
C ASP A 293 -6.27 20.18 -7.23
N LYS A 294 -5.99 19.09 -7.96
CA LYS A 294 -5.68 19.12 -9.40
C LYS A 294 -6.84 18.71 -10.29
N PHE A 295 -7.80 17.95 -9.76
CA PHE A 295 -8.91 17.39 -10.55
C PHE A 295 -10.29 17.86 -10.07
N ASP A 296 -10.33 18.80 -9.11
CA ASP A 296 -11.54 19.36 -8.52
C ASP A 296 -12.55 18.29 -8.03
N VAL A 297 -12.05 17.10 -7.67
CA VAL A 297 -12.92 16.00 -7.22
C VAL A 297 -13.44 16.33 -5.83
N PRO A 298 -14.77 16.45 -5.63
CA PRO A 298 -15.31 16.76 -4.31
C PRO A 298 -14.96 15.67 -3.30
N LEU A 299 -14.43 16.05 -2.13
CA LEU A 299 -13.99 15.12 -1.08
C LEU A 299 -15.07 14.06 -0.72
N LYS A 300 -16.35 14.44 -0.72
CA LYS A 300 -17.49 13.55 -0.48
C LYS A 300 -17.61 12.40 -1.48
N MET A 301 -17.13 12.58 -2.72
CA MET A 301 -17.15 11.58 -3.78
C MET A 301 -16.01 10.55 -3.63
N LEU A 302 -14.96 10.88 -2.88
CA LEU A 302 -13.86 9.96 -2.57
C LEU A 302 -14.22 8.94 -1.47
N GLY A 303 -15.37 9.14 -0.80
CA GLY A 303 -16.00 8.16 0.06
C GLY A 303 -15.10 7.65 1.19
N GLY A 304 -14.81 6.35 1.19
CA GLY A 304 -14.01 5.68 2.22
C GLY A 304 -12.63 6.30 2.41
N LEU A 305 -11.93 6.66 1.32
CA LEU A 305 -10.57 7.22 1.33
C LEU A 305 -10.48 8.54 2.08
N ALA A 306 -11.38 9.48 1.77
CA ALA A 306 -11.46 10.77 2.45
C ALA A 306 -11.64 10.62 3.97
N ASN A 307 -12.53 9.72 4.39
CA ASN A 307 -12.73 9.45 5.81
C ASN A 307 -11.49 8.85 6.50
N ARG A 308 -10.67 8.07 5.80
CA ARG A 308 -9.38 7.61 6.35
C ARG A 308 -8.42 8.77 6.46
N ALA A 309 -8.31 9.57 5.40
CA ALA A 309 -7.45 10.74 5.39
C ALA A 309 -7.72 11.66 6.57
N ASP A 310 -8.98 12.00 6.83
CA ASP A 310 -9.36 12.81 7.99
C ASP A 310 -8.89 12.23 9.34
N GLU A 311 -8.88 10.91 9.49
CA GLU A 311 -8.44 10.26 10.73
C GLU A 311 -6.92 10.28 10.91
N PHE A 312 -6.14 10.00 9.85
CA PHE A 312 -4.68 10.19 9.86
C PHE A 312 -4.33 11.65 10.11
N MET A 313 -5.09 12.56 9.52
CA MET A 313 -4.90 13.99 9.69
C MET A 313 -5.17 14.46 11.11
N LYS A 314 -6.14 13.92 11.83
CA LYS A 314 -6.37 14.27 13.25
C LYS A 314 -5.14 13.98 14.12
N VAL A 315 -4.39 12.91 13.83
CA VAL A 315 -3.15 12.60 14.53
C VAL A 315 -2.09 13.67 14.24
N LEU A 316 -1.89 14.00 12.96
CA LEU A 316 -0.88 14.98 12.55
C LEU A 316 -1.25 16.42 12.92
N THR A 317 -2.53 16.76 12.95
CA THR A 317 -3.03 18.14 13.17
C THR A 317 -2.57 18.69 14.51
N VAL A 318 -2.51 17.89 15.58
CA VAL A 318 -2.04 18.38 16.89
C VAL A 318 -0.59 18.87 16.82
N ARG A 319 0.24 18.22 15.99
CA ARG A 319 1.65 18.57 15.78
C ARG A 319 1.83 19.68 14.77
N ILE A 320 0.96 19.73 13.77
CA ILE A 320 1.03 20.70 12.67
C ILE A 320 0.36 22.04 13.04
N ALA A 321 -0.65 22.03 13.92
CA ALA A 321 -1.43 23.22 14.28
C ALA A 321 -0.59 24.38 14.82
N PRO A 322 0.42 24.19 15.70
CA PRO A 322 1.30 25.27 16.12
C PRO A 322 2.05 25.94 14.95
N PHE A 323 2.41 25.16 13.93
CA PHE A 323 3.09 25.66 12.73
C PHE A 323 2.13 26.41 11.80
N VAL A 324 0.94 25.86 11.55
CA VAL A 324 -0.11 26.53 10.77
C VAL A 324 -0.52 27.84 11.45
N ALA A 325 -0.68 27.85 12.77
CA ALA A 325 -0.98 29.06 13.53
C ALA A 325 0.11 30.13 13.39
N LYS A 326 1.40 29.73 13.43
CA LYS A 326 2.54 30.65 13.19
C LYS A 326 2.55 31.20 11.77
N LEU A 327 2.18 30.42 10.76
CA LEU A 327 2.09 30.87 9.36
C LEU A 327 0.94 31.86 9.17
N ILE A 328 -0.25 31.55 9.68
CA ILE A 328 -1.42 32.44 9.62
C ILE A 328 -1.14 33.76 10.35
N ALA A 329 -0.45 33.71 11.49
CA ALA A 329 -0.10 34.91 12.26
C ALA A 329 0.87 35.87 11.53
N LYS A 330 1.60 35.39 10.52
CA LYS A 330 2.51 36.21 9.69
C LYS A 330 1.81 36.89 8.51
N ILE A 331 0.55 36.55 8.22
CA ILE A 331 -0.23 37.18 7.15
C ILE A 331 -0.76 38.53 7.67
N PRO A 332 -0.42 39.66 7.03
CA PRO A 332 -0.92 40.96 7.47
C PRO A 332 -2.45 40.99 7.35
N LYS A 333 -3.12 41.43 8.42
CA LYS A 333 -4.58 41.56 8.49
C LYS A 333 -5.07 42.74 7.64
N VAL A 334 -5.04 42.61 6.31
CA VAL A 334 -5.44 43.69 5.39
C VAL A 334 -6.83 43.43 4.82
N GLY A 335 -7.84 44.13 5.36
CA GLY A 335 -9.15 44.31 4.72
C GLY A 335 -10.13 43.13 4.74
N PRO A 336 -11.38 43.32 4.24
CA PRO A 336 -12.48 42.36 4.35
C PRO A 336 -12.37 41.15 3.42
N ALA A 337 -11.28 41.03 2.65
CA ALA A 337 -10.94 39.81 1.92
C ALA A 337 -10.26 38.81 2.87
N LEU A 338 -10.97 38.41 3.93
CA LEU A 338 -10.69 37.16 4.61
C LEU A 338 -11.13 36.04 3.67
N ALA A 339 -10.33 35.74 2.64
CA ALA A 339 -10.35 34.39 2.13
C ALA A 339 -9.81 33.55 3.31
N PRO A 340 -10.63 32.72 3.98
CA PRO A 340 -10.03 31.69 4.78
C PRO A 340 -9.15 30.93 3.78
N LEU A 341 -7.86 30.80 4.07
CA LEU A 341 -7.06 29.76 3.44
C LEU A 341 -7.75 28.44 3.82
N THR A 342 -8.79 28.07 3.09
CA THR A 342 -9.51 26.80 3.17
C THR A 342 -8.67 25.74 2.50
N VAL A 343 -7.34 25.78 2.68
CA VAL A 343 -6.48 24.66 2.35
C VAL A 343 -6.84 23.62 3.41
N PRO A 344 -7.56 22.53 3.07
CA PRO A 344 -7.90 21.52 4.05
C PRO A 344 -6.60 21.06 4.70
N VAL A 345 -6.60 20.83 6.02
CA VAL A 345 -5.38 20.46 6.75
C VAL A 345 -4.67 19.25 6.11
N VAL A 346 -5.44 18.37 5.46
CA VAL A 346 -4.97 17.28 4.57
C VAL A 346 -3.95 17.77 3.53
N MET A 347 -4.31 18.78 2.73
CA MET A 347 -3.46 19.37 1.70
C MET A 347 -2.19 19.96 2.29
N PHE A 348 -2.31 20.63 3.44
CA PHE A 348 -1.16 21.24 4.09
C PHE A 348 -0.17 20.19 4.60
N ALA A 349 -0.66 19.13 5.23
CA ALA A 349 0.21 18.04 5.67
C ALA A 349 0.92 17.42 4.48
N VAL A 350 0.21 17.00 3.43
CA VAL A 350 0.83 16.38 2.24
C VAL A 350 1.85 17.30 1.56
N LYS A 351 1.68 18.62 1.64
CA LYS A 351 2.63 19.61 1.08
C LYS A 351 3.81 19.97 2.00
N LEU A 352 3.91 19.41 3.21
CA LEU A 352 5.10 19.64 4.06
C LEU A 352 6.36 19.07 3.39
N GLY A 353 7.42 19.87 3.30
CA GLY A 353 8.72 19.39 2.81
C GLY A 353 9.38 18.39 3.76
N LYS A 354 10.31 17.59 3.24
CA LYS A 354 11.04 16.53 3.97
C LYS A 354 11.59 16.98 5.32
N GLU A 355 12.34 18.09 5.36
CA GLU A 355 12.94 18.64 6.59
C GLU A 355 11.89 18.87 7.69
N LYS A 356 10.69 19.32 7.30
CA LYS A 356 9.62 19.56 8.27
C LYS A 356 9.01 18.27 8.78
N VAL A 357 8.90 17.25 7.92
CA VAL A 357 8.45 15.91 8.34
C VAL A 357 9.46 15.27 9.29
N GLU A 358 10.76 15.46 9.05
CA GLU A 358 11.85 15.01 9.94
C GLU A 358 11.77 15.69 11.31
N GLU A 359 11.57 17.01 11.35
CA GLU A 359 11.37 17.74 12.61
C GLU A 359 10.16 17.21 13.40
N LEU A 360 9.03 17.00 12.72
CA LEU A 360 7.81 16.45 13.34
C LEU A 360 8.04 15.02 13.83
N HIS A 361 8.78 14.20 13.09
CA HIS A 361 9.14 12.85 13.50
C HIS A 361 10.04 12.86 14.75
N ALA A 362 11.11 13.65 14.73
CA ALA A 362 12.03 13.77 15.86
C ALA A 362 11.31 14.25 17.13
N GLN A 363 10.41 15.23 16.99
CA GLN A 363 9.58 15.71 18.10
C GLN A 363 8.63 14.61 18.61
N ALA A 364 7.99 13.87 17.72
CA ALA A 364 7.10 12.77 18.11
C ALA A 364 7.85 11.66 18.87
N ILE A 365 9.08 11.34 18.47
CA ILE A 365 9.96 10.42 19.21
C ILE A 365 10.31 10.98 20.59
N ALA A 366 10.75 12.24 20.67
CA ALA A 366 11.11 12.89 21.94
C ALA A 366 9.93 12.92 22.92
N ASP A 367 8.75 13.21 22.41
CA ASP A 367 7.51 13.28 23.19
C ASP A 367 6.89 11.90 23.46
N LYS A 368 7.51 10.80 22.99
CA LYS A 368 7.02 9.43 23.11
C LYS A 368 5.59 9.26 22.58
N ASP A 369 5.29 9.96 21.49
CA ASP A 369 4.08 9.88 20.69
C ASP A 369 4.35 8.97 19.50
N TYR A 370 4.39 7.67 19.77
CA TYR A 370 4.81 6.66 18.81
C TYR A 370 3.82 6.47 17.66
N LEU A 371 2.55 6.85 17.87
CA LEU A 371 1.59 6.88 16.77
C LEU A 371 1.96 7.96 15.76
N ALA A 372 2.17 9.21 16.21
CA ALA A 372 2.63 10.28 15.33
C ALA A 372 3.98 9.93 14.69
N ALA A 373 4.91 9.39 15.47
CA ALA A 373 6.23 8.98 14.97
C ALA A 373 6.12 7.89 13.89
N THR A 374 5.18 6.95 14.02
CA THR A 374 4.94 5.90 13.00
C THR A 374 4.40 6.50 11.70
N ILE A 375 3.42 7.40 11.79
CA ILE A 375 2.82 8.04 10.60
C ILE A 375 3.85 8.93 9.89
N THR A 376 4.64 9.71 10.63
CA THR A 376 5.69 10.54 10.03
C THR A 376 6.83 9.69 9.48
N GLN A 377 7.19 8.57 10.12
CA GLN A 377 8.16 7.62 9.57
C GLN A 377 7.69 7.06 8.23
N PHE A 378 6.43 6.60 8.14
CA PHE A 378 5.90 6.08 6.88
C PHE A 378 5.94 7.10 5.76
N ARG A 379 5.76 8.38 6.08
CA ARG A 379 5.91 9.44 5.10
C ARG A 379 7.36 9.61 4.65
N LEU A 380 8.30 9.62 5.59
CA LEU A 380 9.73 9.71 5.28
C LEU A 380 10.18 8.51 4.44
N ASP A 381 9.69 7.30 4.76
CA ASP A 381 9.97 6.08 4.00
C ASP A 381 9.45 6.19 2.56
N LEU A 382 8.25 6.74 2.37
CA LEU A 382 7.67 6.94 1.04
C LEU A 382 8.52 7.90 0.18
N GLU A 383 8.95 9.04 0.76
CA GLU A 383 9.86 9.98 0.10
C GLU A 383 11.23 9.37 -0.16
N HIS A 384 11.75 8.58 0.80
CA HIS A 384 13.01 7.90 0.65
C HIS A 384 12.98 6.88 -0.50
N GLY A 385 11.86 6.15 -0.65
CA GLY A 385 11.66 5.24 -1.77
C GLY A 385 11.77 5.92 -3.14
N VAL A 386 11.30 7.17 -3.25
CA VAL A 386 11.48 7.99 -4.46
C VAL A 386 12.93 8.41 -4.63
N THR A 387 13.59 8.90 -3.57
CA THR A 387 14.98 9.36 -3.68
C THR A 387 16.00 8.26 -3.95
N GLU A 388 15.69 7.02 -3.58
CA GLU A 388 16.53 5.84 -3.83
C GLU A 388 16.14 5.12 -5.12
N ASP A 389 15.28 5.73 -5.95
CA ASP A 389 14.81 5.19 -7.22
C ASP A 389 14.16 3.79 -7.11
N VAL A 390 13.52 3.50 -5.98
CA VAL A 390 12.78 2.25 -5.71
C VAL A 390 11.27 2.42 -5.95
N LEU A 391 10.78 3.67 -5.94
CA LEU A 391 9.38 4.02 -6.15
C LEU A 391 9.29 5.24 -7.08
N VAL A 392 8.55 5.10 -8.18
CA VAL A 392 8.00 6.25 -8.91
C VAL A 392 6.59 6.50 -8.39
N LYS A 393 6.33 7.72 -7.93
CA LYS A 393 4.98 8.21 -7.65
C LYS A 393 4.53 9.06 -8.81
N SER A 394 3.25 8.99 -9.16
CA SER A 394 2.79 9.83 -10.27
C SER A 394 3.00 11.35 -10.02
N PRO A 395 3.29 12.11 -11.08
CA PRO A 395 3.75 13.50 -10.98
C PRO A 395 2.64 14.53 -10.72
N TRP A 396 1.38 14.10 -10.59
CA TRP A 396 0.25 15.00 -10.29
C TRP A 396 0.07 15.25 -8.79
#